data_AF-A0A5K0ZY14-F1
#
_entry.id   AF-A0A5K0ZY14-F1
#
_cell.length_a   1.000
_cell.length_b   1.000
_cell.length_c   1.000
_cell.angle_alpha   90.00
_cell.angle_beta   90.00
_cell.angle_gamma   90.00
#
_symmetry.space_group_name_H-M   'P 1'
#
loop_
_entity.id
_entity.type
_entity.pdbx_description
1 polymer ?
#
loop_
_entity_poly.entity_id
_entity_poly.type
_entity_poly.pdbx_seq_one_letter_code
_entity_poly.pdbx_strand_id
1 'polypeptide(L)' 'TRVSNELGAGKQQAARLAVYVMLLIVVIEAAFVAITIILVRSVWGYAYSDDKEVVKYISYMTPLLATSTFMDAIQSVLS' A
#
# COMPACT_ATOMS: atom_id res chain seq x y z
N THR A 1 8.99 0.99 -17.13
CA THR A 1 9.28 1.11 -18.59
C THR A 1 8.37 2.08 -19.33
N ARG A 2 7.10 2.31 -18.96
CA ARG A 2 6.23 3.29 -19.67
C ARG A 2 6.67 4.75 -19.59
N VAL A 3 7.00 5.25 -18.39
CA VAL A 3 7.43 6.65 -18.20
C VAL A 3 8.74 6.94 -18.95
N SER A 4 9.71 6.02 -18.84
CA SER A 4 11.00 6.12 -19.55
C SER A 4 10.83 6.05 -21.09
N ASN A 5 9.93 5.20 -21.61
CA ASN A 5 9.64 5.16 -23.04
C ASN A 5 9.03 6.48 -23.58
N GLU A 6 8.08 7.08 -22.85
CA GLU A 6 7.46 8.35 -23.28
C GLU A 6 8.44 9.53 -23.17
N LEU A 7 9.32 9.52 -22.16
CA LEU A 7 10.40 10.51 -22.05
C LEU A 7 11.43 10.38 -23.17
N GLY A 8 11.86 9.15 -23.50
CA GLY A 8 12.78 8.88 -24.60
C GLY A 8 12.19 9.21 -25.98
N ALA A 9 10.86 9.15 -26.13
CA ALA A 9 10.15 9.55 -27.34
C ALA A 9 9.87 11.07 -27.43
N GLY A 10 10.34 11.87 -26.46
CA GLY A 10 10.09 13.32 -26.40
C GLY A 10 8.64 13.70 -26.03
N LYS A 11 7.82 12.75 -25.59
CA LYS A 11 6.40 12.96 -25.26
C LYS A 11 6.21 13.23 -23.77
N GLN A 12 6.64 14.41 -23.31
CA GLN A 12 6.61 14.75 -21.88
C GLN A 12 5.20 14.72 -21.26
N GLN A 13 4.16 15.06 -22.04
CA GLN A 13 2.77 15.01 -21.56
C GLN A 13 2.28 13.57 -21.33
N ALA A 14 2.61 12.64 -22.23
CA ALA A 14 2.25 11.24 -22.09
C ALA A 14 3.00 10.57 -20.92
N ALA A 15 4.28 10.94 -20.71
CA ALA A 15 5.05 10.51 -19.55
C ALA A 15 4.40 10.96 -18.23
N ARG A 16 3.95 12.21 -18.16
CA ARG A 16 3.26 12.75 -16.98
C ARG A 16 1.94 12.05 -16.69
N LEU A 17 1.14 11.79 -17.74
CA LEU A 17 -0.11 11.04 -17.60
C LEU A 17 0.15 9.62 -17.08
N ALA A 18 1.20 8.95 -17.58
CA ALA A 18 1.57 7.61 -17.13
C ALA A 18 1.93 7.57 -15.64
N VAL A 19 2.61 8.60 -15.11
CA VAL A 19 2.90 8.72 -13.67
C VAL A 19 1.63 8.90 -12.85
N TYR A 20 0.72 9.79 -13.26
CA TYR A 20 -0.53 10.02 -12.53
C TYR A 20 -1.41 8.76 -12.47
N VAL A 21 -1.53 8.02 -13.57
CA VAL A 21 -2.30 6.78 -13.62
C VAL A 21 -1.68 5.72 -12.71
N MET A 22 -0.34 5.56 -12.74
CA MET A 22 0.38 4.66 -11.83
C MET A 22 0.12 5.02 -10.36
N LEU A 23 0.25 6.30 -9.99
CA LEU A 23 0.00 6.75 -8.62
C LEU A 23 -1.42 6.46 -8.17
N LEU A 24 -2.43 6.71 -9.02
CA LEU A 24 -3.83 6.42 -8.68
C LEU A 24 -4.07 4.93 -8.46
N ILE A 25 -3.55 4.06 -9.34
CA ILE A 25 -3.71 2.61 -9.21
C ILE A 25 -3.08 2.13 -7.90
N VAL A 26 -1.86 2.55 -7.61
CA VAL A 26 -1.15 2.13 -6.38
C VAL A 26 -1.84 2.64 -5.13
N VAL A 27 -2.34 3.88 -5.12
CA VAL A 27 -3.08 4.42 -3.97
C VAL A 27 -4.37 3.61 -3.73
N ILE A 28 -5.11 3.28 -4.78
CA ILE A 28 -6.34 2.49 -4.66
C ILE A 28 -6.03 1.08 -4.14
N GLU A 29 -5.03 0.42 -4.72
CA GLU A 29 -4.62 -0.93 -4.31
C GLU A 29 -4.13 -0.94 -2.85
N ALA A 30 -3.22 -0.03 -2.50
CA ALA A 30 -2.67 0.05 -1.15
C ALA A 30 -3.75 0.37 -0.12
N ALA A 31 -4.71 1.25 -0.44
CA ALA A 31 -5.84 1.53 0.43
C ALA A 31 -6.74 0.30 0.62
N PHE A 32 -7.03 -0.44 -0.46
CA PHE A 32 -7.82 -1.66 -0.40
C PHE A 32 -7.16 -2.73 0.48
N VAL A 33 -5.86 -2.94 0.32
CA VAL A 33 -5.08 -3.88 1.15
C VAL A 33 -5.07 -3.43 2.62
N ALA A 34 -4.78 -2.15 2.88
CA ALA A 34 -4.73 -1.61 4.24
C ALA A 34 -6.09 -1.75 4.97
N ILE A 35 -7.19 -1.41 4.30
CA ILE A 35 -8.55 -1.56 4.84
C ILE A 35 -8.83 -3.03 5.15
N THR A 36 -8.52 -3.93 4.20
CA THR A 36 -8.75 -5.36 4.38
C THR A 36 -8.00 -5.89 5.60
N ILE A 37 -6.71 -5.57 5.73
CA ILE A 37 -5.87 -5.94 6.88
C ILE A 37 -6.44 -5.43 8.21
N ILE A 38 -6.91 -4.17 8.24
CA ILE A 38 -7.51 -3.59 9.44
C ILE A 38 -8.83 -4.30 9.81
N LEU A 39 -9.65 -4.67 8.85
CA LEU A 39 -10.92 -5.36 9.10
C LEU A 39 -10.72 -6.77 9.67
N VAL A 40 -9.70 -7.48 9.19
CA VAL A 40 -9.43 -8.88 9.60
C VAL A 40 -8.42 -9.00 10.76
N ARG A 41 -7.94 -7.87 11.31
CA ARG A 41 -6.86 -7.81 12.33
C ARG A 41 -7.10 -8.70 13.57
N SER A 42 -8.35 -8.85 13.98
CA SER A 42 -8.73 -9.65 15.15
C SER A 42 -8.72 -11.15 14.87
N VAL A 43 -8.86 -11.56 13.62
CA VAL A 43 -8.84 -12.96 13.19
C VAL A 43 -7.41 -13.42 12.94
N TRP A 44 -6.59 -12.57 12.33
CA TRP A 44 -5.20 -12.89 12.00
C TRP A 44 -4.32 -13.15 13.23
N GLY A 45 -4.54 -12.44 14.34
CA GLY A 45 -3.80 -12.71 15.57
C GLY A 45 -3.97 -14.16 16.06
N TYR A 46 -5.17 -14.74 15.92
CA TYR A 46 -5.43 -16.13 16.28
C TYR A 46 -4.80 -17.16 15.33
N ALA A 47 -4.37 -16.75 14.13
CA ALA A 47 -3.61 -17.64 13.24
C ALA A 47 -2.17 -17.89 13.76
N TYR A 48 -1.65 -17.01 14.62
CA TYR A 48 -0.27 -17.07 15.12
C TYR A 48 -0.16 -17.34 16.62
N SER A 49 -1.18 -17.01 17.41
CA SER A 49 -1.16 -17.22 18.85
C SER A 49 -2.57 -17.42 19.42
N ASP A 50 -2.74 -18.40 20.30
CA ASP A 50 -3.95 -18.59 21.10
C ASP A 50 -4.00 -17.68 22.35
N ASP A 51 -2.91 -16.98 22.65
CA ASP A 51 -2.85 -16.05 23.77
C ASP A 51 -3.59 -14.76 23.44
N LYS A 52 -4.68 -14.52 24.17
CA LYS A 52 -5.53 -13.34 23.99
C LYS A 52 -4.77 -12.02 24.17
N GLU A 53 -3.74 -11.98 25.00
CA GLU A 53 -2.94 -10.79 25.23
C GLU A 53 -2.10 -10.46 23.99
N VAL A 54 -1.50 -11.48 23.37
CA VAL A 54 -0.74 -11.36 22.11
C VAL A 54 -1.66 -10.95 20.95
N VAL A 55 -2.83 -11.59 20.80
CA VAL A 55 -3.81 -11.23 19.75
C VAL A 55 -4.28 -9.78 19.89
N LYS A 56 -4.55 -9.34 21.12
CA LYS A 56 -4.94 -7.96 21.42
C LYS A 56 -3.83 -6.99 21.02
N TYR A 57 -2.59 -7.28 21.39
CA TYR A 57 -1.44 -6.44 21.07
C TYR A 57 -1.25 -6.30 19.54
N ILE A 58 -1.30 -7.41 18.80
CA ILE A 58 -1.22 -7.41 17.33
C ILE A 58 -2.35 -6.57 16.73
N SER A 59 -3.59 -6.73 17.20
CA SER A 59 -4.74 -5.94 16.73
C SER A 59 -4.57 -4.43 16.97
N TYR A 60 -3.93 -4.01 18.06
CA TYR A 60 -3.64 -2.60 18.33
C TYR A 60 -2.54 -2.04 17.42
N MET A 61 -1.52 -2.82 17.10
CA MET A 61 -0.43 -2.39 16.23
C MET A 61 -0.77 -2.43 14.74
N THR A 62 -1.67 -3.34 14.33
CA THR A 62 -2.00 -3.59 12.92
C THR A 62 -2.40 -2.32 12.14
N PRO A 63 -3.23 -1.39 12.67
CA PRO A 63 -3.55 -0.15 11.97
C PRO A 63 -2.34 0.76 11.73
N LEU A 64 -1.39 0.80 12.68
CA LEU A 64 -0.16 1.56 12.53
C LEU A 64 0.69 0.96 11.41
N LEU A 65 0.84 -0.37 11.40
CA LEU A 65 1.57 -1.09 10.35
C LEU A 65 0.92 -0.88 8.97
N ALA A 66 -0.40 -1.04 8.87
CA ALA A 66 -1.14 -0.82 7.63
C ALA A 66 -0.95 0.61 7.08
N THR A 67 -0.94 1.60 7.98
CA THR A 67 -0.68 3.00 7.60
C THR A 67 0.77 3.20 7.12
N SER A 68 1.75 2.60 7.80
CA SER A 68 3.16 2.66 7.38
C SER A 68 3.35 2.05 5.99
N THR A 69 2.84 0.85 5.78
CA THR A 69 2.94 0.15 4.49
C THR A 69 2.26 0.93 3.36
N PHE A 70 1.13 1.59 3.66
CA PHE A 70 0.48 2.48 2.69
C PHE A 70 1.37 3.67 2.30
N MET A 71 2.04 4.31 3.27
CA MET A 71 2.96 5.40 3.00
C MET A 71 4.19 4.94 2.22
N ASP A 72 4.73 3.76 2.55
CA ASP A 72 5.86 3.16 1.83
C ASP A 72 5.51 2.84 0.38
N ALA A 73 4.28 2.35 0.11
CA ALA A 73 3.80 2.09 -1.25
C ALA A 73 3.75 3.37 -2.09
N ILE A 74 3.31 4.50 -1.51
CA ILE A 74 3.33 5.80 -2.20
C ILE A 74 4.76 6.25 -2.46
N GLN A 75 5.65 6.17 -1.46
CA GLN A 75 7.05 6.57 -1.59
C GLN A 75 7.79 5.74 -2.65
N SER A 76 7.53 4.43 -2.71
CA SER A 76 8.14 3.54 -3.70
C SER A 76 7.80 3.91 -5.15
N VAL A 77 6.68 4.58 -5.41
CA VAL A 77 6.31 5.04 -6.76
C VAL A 77 6.93 6.40 -7.09
N LEU A 78 7.22 7.19 -6.05
CA LEU A 78 7.81 8.52 -6.19
C LEU A 78 9.34 8.51 -6.24
N SER A 79 9.98 7.46 -5.70
CA SER A 79 11.44 7.25 -5.75
C SER A 79 11.91 6.75 -7.10
#